data_AF-A0A6P0XEJ9-F1
#
_entry.id   AF-A0A6P0XEJ9-F1
#
_cell.length_a   1.000
_cell.length_b   1.000
_cell.length_c   1.000
_cell.angle_alpha   90.00
_cell.angle_beta   90.00
_cell.angle_gamma   90.00
#
_symmetry.space_group_name_H-M   'P 1'
#
loop_
_entity.id
_entity.type
_entity.pdbx_description
1 polymer ?
#
loop_
_entity_poly.entity_id
_entity_poly.type
_entity_poly.pdbx_seq_one_letter_code
_entity_poly.pdbx_strand_id
1 'polypeptide(L)'
;MIQPIDYLSPDVPLELPWYKLPIVIATPESLKGYGQLVDDYRNFPIEIVTWPAQGWRPIDVDTGNQGGTTAGNFDVWWEGDFLYGRNQAV
;
A
#
# COMPACT_ATOMS: atom_id res chain seq x y z
N MET A 1 -19.23 -14.28 -10.68
CA MET A 1 -17.83 -13.96 -11.03
C MET A 1 -17.74 -12.45 -11.14
N ILE A 2 -16.85 -11.81 -10.39
CA ILE A 2 -16.64 -10.35 -10.45
C ILE A 2 -15.75 -10.11 -11.68
N GLN A 3 -16.17 -9.24 -12.60
CA GLN A 3 -15.28 -8.88 -13.72
C GLN A 3 -14.06 -8.14 -13.19
N PRO A 4 -12.84 -8.45 -13.68
CA PRO A 4 -11.65 -7.69 -13.35
C PRO A 4 -11.84 -6.23 -13.76
N ILE A 5 -11.45 -5.30 -12.89
CA ILE A 5 -11.46 -3.87 -13.23
C ILE A 5 -10.34 -3.64 -14.25
N ASP A 6 -10.68 -3.11 -15.42
CA ASP A 6 -9.70 -2.59 -16.36
C ASP A 6 -9.15 -1.27 -15.83
N TYR A 7 -7.98 -1.31 -15.21
CA TYR A 7 -7.33 -0.11 -14.67
C TYR A 7 -6.74 0.80 -15.76
N LEU A 8 -6.57 0.33 -17.00
CA LEU A 8 -6.05 1.12 -18.10
C LEU A 8 -7.16 1.91 -18.81
N SER A 9 -8.38 1.37 -18.81
CA SER A 9 -9.58 2.03 -19.33
C SER A 9 -10.77 1.82 -18.38
N PRO A 10 -10.73 2.39 -17.17
CA PRO A 10 -11.81 2.20 -16.22
C PRO A 10 -13.08 2.86 -16.73
N ASP A 11 -14.21 2.17 -16.59
CA ASP A 11 -15.54 2.70 -16.90
C ASP A 11 -15.95 3.72 -15.82
N VAL A 12 -15.39 4.93 -15.94
CA VAL A 12 -15.68 6.07 -15.06
C VAL A 12 -16.76 6.95 -15.69
N PRO A 13 -17.78 7.36 -14.92
CA PRO A 13 -18.77 8.32 -15.40
C PRO A 13 -18.12 9.61 -15.90
N LEU A 14 -18.66 10.17 -16.99
CA LEU A 14 -18.24 11.46 -17.55
C LEU A 14 -18.31 12.60 -16.52
N GLU A 15 -19.24 12.50 -15.58
CA GLU A 15 -19.43 13.45 -14.49
C GLU A 15 -19.43 12.71 -13.16
N LEU A 16 -18.62 13.18 -12.21
CA LEU A 16 -18.59 12.68 -10.85
C LEU A 16 -19.30 13.67 -9.90
N PRO A 17 -20.03 13.18 -8.89
CA PRO A 17 -20.67 14.03 -7.91
C PRO A 17 -19.63 14.84 -7.13
N TRP A 18 -19.92 16.13 -6.95
CA TRP A 18 -19.13 17.01 -6.10
C TRP A 18 -19.58 16.90 -4.65
N TYR A 19 -18.65 16.55 -3.76
CA TYR A 19 -18.90 16.52 -2.32
C TYR A 19 -18.19 17.70 -1.66
N LYS A 20 -18.94 18.49 -0.88
CA LYS A 20 -18.36 19.49 0.00
C LYS A 20 -17.88 18.79 1.26
N LEU A 21 -16.57 18.67 1.40
CA LEU A 21 -15.95 18.14 2.61
C LEU A 21 -15.78 19.26 3.65
N PRO A 22 -16.08 19.00 4.94
CA PRO A 22 -15.85 19.98 6.00
C PRO A 22 -14.34 20.18 6.20
N ILE A 23 -13.90 21.43 6.35
CA ILE A 23 -12.56 21.75 6.80
C ILE A 23 -12.57 21.72 8.33
N VAL A 24 -11.81 20.79 8.92
CA VAL A 24 -11.67 20.67 10.37
C VAL A 24 -10.32 21.27 10.76
N ILE A 25 -10.31 22.16 11.75
CA ILE A 25 -9.06 22.71 12.30
C ILE A 25 -8.36 21.62 13.10
N ALA A 26 -7.06 21.46 12.86
CA ALA A 26 -6.23 20.53 13.61
C ALA A 26 -6.01 21.06 15.04
N THR A 27 -6.60 20.37 16.02
CA THR A 27 -6.34 20.54 17.45
C THR A 27 -5.98 19.19 18.08
N PRO A 28 -5.41 19.16 19.29
CA PRO A 28 -5.18 17.90 19.99
C PRO A 28 -6.44 17.01 20.10
N GLU A 29 -7.60 17.63 20.30
CA GLU A 29 -8.89 16.94 20.40
C GLU A 29 -9.35 16.42 19.04
N SER A 30 -9.23 17.22 17.98
CA SER A 30 -9.68 16.80 16.64
C SER A 30 -8.80 15.70 16.05
N LEU A 31 -7.54 15.61 16.48
CA LEU A 31 -6.58 14.60 16.03
C LEU A 31 -6.58 13.33 16.90
N LYS A 32 -7.33 13.30 18.00
CA LYS A 32 -7.35 12.17 18.92
C LYS A 32 -7.65 10.85 18.18
N GLY A 33 -6.71 9.91 18.28
CA GLY A 33 -6.79 8.58 17.64
C GLY A 33 -6.26 8.52 16.20
N TYR A 34 -6.00 9.67 15.56
CA TYR A 34 -5.37 9.76 14.25
C TYR A 34 -3.92 10.24 14.33
N GLY A 35 -3.59 11.07 15.32
CA GLY A 35 -2.25 11.61 15.51
C GLY A 35 -2.20 12.70 16.58
N GLN A 36 -1.15 13.53 16.52
CA GLN A 36 -0.96 14.67 17.41
C GLN A 36 -0.22 15.79 16.68
N LEU A 37 -0.35 17.02 17.16
CA LEU A 37 0.45 18.15 16.68
C LEU A 37 1.86 18.06 17.25
N VAL A 38 2.86 18.39 16.44
CA VAL A 38 4.29 18.32 16.80
C VAL A 38 4.96 19.63 16.45
N ASP A 39 5.43 20.36 17.47
CA ASP A 39 6.08 21.66 17.27
C ASP A 39 7.57 21.53 16.89
N ASP A 40 8.31 20.59 17.51
CA ASP A 40 9.70 20.27 17.15
C ASP A 40 9.81 18.86 16.55
N TYR A 41 9.71 18.79 15.23
CA TYR A 41 9.78 17.54 14.50
C TYR A 41 11.18 16.90 14.48
N ARG A 42 12.25 17.64 14.81
CA ARG A 42 13.63 17.11 14.69
C ARG A 42 13.96 16.11 15.78
N ASN A 43 13.40 16.32 16.97
CA ASN A 43 13.62 15.47 18.14
C ASN A 43 12.38 14.64 18.50
N PHE A 44 11.32 14.72 17.69
CA PHE A 44 10.10 13.98 17.96
C PHE A 44 10.33 12.48 17.74
N PRO A 45 10.10 11.63 18.75
CA PRO A 45 10.29 10.20 18.61
C PRO A 45 9.24 9.65 17.64
N ILE A 46 9.69 9.09 16.53
CA ILE A 46 8.84 8.38 15.58
C ILE A 46 8.98 6.89 15.85
N GLU A 47 7.84 6.23 16.05
CA GLU A 47 7.79 4.79 16.13
C GLU A 47 7.92 4.19 14.72
N ILE A 48 9.07 3.57 14.43
CA ILE A 48 9.24 2.72 13.25
C ILE A 48 9.18 1.28 13.73
N VAL A 49 7.98 0.70 13.67
CA VAL A 49 7.76 -0.71 14.03
C VAL A 49 7.37 -1.52 12.81
N THR A 50 7.80 -2.77 12.82
CA THR A 50 7.36 -3.77 11.85
C THR A 50 5.85 -3.94 11.95
N TRP A 51 5.16 -3.77 10.82
CA TRP A 51 3.72 -4.02 10.73
C TRP A 51 3.42 -5.48 11.12
N PRO A 52 2.24 -5.76 11.71
CA PRO A 52 1.89 -7.12 12.10
C PRO A 52 2.04 -8.11 10.93
N ALA A 53 2.77 -9.20 11.15
CA ALA A 53 2.90 -10.26 10.16
C ALA A 53 1.52 -10.89 9.91
N GLN A 54 1.09 -10.94 8.64
CA GLN A 54 -0.13 -11.61 8.23
C GLN A 54 0.22 -12.90 7.48
N GLY A 55 -0.38 -14.02 7.86
CA GLY A 55 -0.16 -15.31 7.20
C GLY A 55 1.01 -16.11 7.77
N TRP A 56 1.62 -16.95 6.93
CA TRP A 56 2.56 -18.00 7.36
C TRP A 56 4.04 -17.64 7.17
N ARG A 57 4.35 -16.56 6.44
CA ARG A 57 5.74 -16.16 6.17
C ARG A 57 6.24 -15.21 7.26
N PRO A 58 7.40 -15.48 7.89
CA PRO A 58 8.00 -14.55 8.84
C PRO A 58 8.51 -13.29 8.12
N ILE A 59 8.54 -12.17 8.83
CA ILE A 59 9.13 -10.92 8.34
C ILE A 59 10.64 -10.98 8.56
N ASP A 60 11.41 -10.61 7.54
CA ASP A 60 12.87 -10.57 7.64
C ASP A 60 13.29 -9.47 8.64
N VAL A 61 14.35 -9.73 9.39
CA VAL A 61 14.91 -8.78 10.37
C VAL A 61 15.19 -7.44 9.70
N ASP A 62 14.82 -6.35 10.39
CA ASP A 62 14.97 -4.97 9.92
C ASP A 62 14.17 -4.62 8.65
N THR A 63 13.11 -5.38 8.34
CA THR A 63 12.19 -5.09 7.23
C THR A 63 10.73 -4.85 7.69
N GLY A 64 9.90 -4.33 6.78
CA GLY A 64 8.46 -4.18 6.98
C GLY A 64 7.68 -5.46 6.66
N ASN A 65 6.37 -5.46 6.90
CA ASN A 65 5.49 -6.53 6.41
C ASN A 65 5.59 -6.63 4.88
N GLN A 66 5.71 -7.85 4.35
CA GLN A 66 6.07 -8.18 2.96
C GLN A 66 7.48 -7.74 2.52
N GLY A 67 8.29 -7.22 3.44
CA GLY A 67 9.72 -7.04 3.24
C GLY A 67 10.45 -8.37 3.31
N GLY A 68 11.48 -8.51 2.49
CA GLY A 68 12.41 -9.63 2.56
C GLY A 68 13.08 -9.94 1.24
N THR A 69 13.90 -10.99 1.27
CA THR A 69 14.56 -11.50 0.06
C THR A 69 14.12 -12.92 -0.24
N THR A 70 14.03 -13.25 -1.52
CA THR A 70 13.83 -14.63 -1.96
C THR A 70 14.60 -14.82 -3.25
N ALA A 71 15.09 -16.04 -3.48
CA ALA A 71 15.83 -16.40 -4.67
C ALA A 71 15.09 -17.55 -5.35
N GLY A 72 14.87 -17.42 -6.65
CA GLY A 72 14.21 -18.42 -7.46
C GLY A 72 14.37 -18.08 -8.93
N ASN A 73 14.04 -19.04 -9.78
CA ASN A 73 14.05 -18.82 -11.22
C ASN A 73 12.89 -17.89 -11.58
N PHE A 74 13.17 -16.99 -12.53
CA PHE A 74 12.14 -16.17 -13.16
C PHE A 74 11.95 -16.71 -14.58
N ASP A 75 10.84 -17.42 -14.79
CA ASP A 75 10.53 -17.98 -16.09
C ASP A 75 9.89 -16.92 -16.96
N VAL A 76 10.30 -16.83 -18.22
CA VAL A 76 9.80 -15.86 -19.20
C VAL A 76 9.42 -16.61 -20.47
N TRP A 77 8.20 -16.41 -20.97
CA TRP A 77 7.71 -17.05 -22.20
C TRP A 77 6.72 -16.17 -22.95
N TRP A 78 6.57 -16.43 -24.25
CA TRP A 78 5.62 -15.74 -25.12
C TRP A 78 4.31 -16.54 -25.22
N GLU A 79 3.18 -15.83 -25.22
CA GLU A 79 1.88 -16.37 -25.58
C GLU A 79 1.14 -15.35 -26.45
N GLY A 80 1.00 -15.68 -27.74
CA GLY A 80 0.57 -14.72 -28.75
C GLY A 80 1.51 -13.51 -28.82
N ASP A 81 0.94 -12.31 -28.71
CA ASP A 81 1.66 -11.04 -28.77
C ASP A 81 2.14 -10.54 -27.38
N PHE A 82 1.95 -11.33 -26.32
CA PHE A 82 2.29 -10.94 -24.95
C PHE A 82 3.48 -11.73 -24.40
N LEU A 83 4.40 -11.02 -23.73
CA LEU A 83 5.50 -11.61 -22.99
C LEU A 83 5.10 -11.77 -21.51
N TYR A 84 5.01 -13.01 -21.06
CA TYR A 84 4.65 -13.35 -19.68
C TYR A 84 5.90 -13.66 -18.86
N GLY A 85 5.82 -13.37 -17.56
CA GLY A 85 6.85 -13.69 -16.58
C GLY A 85 6.24 -14.29 -15.33
N ARG A 86 6.84 -15.38 -14.81
CA ARG A 86 6.49 -15.94 -13.51
C ARG A 86 7.73 -15.99 -12.63
N ASN A 87 7.64 -15.29 -11.50
CA ASN A 87 8.60 -15.45 -10.43
C ASN A 87 8.25 -16.74 -9.67
N GLN A 88 9.08 -17.78 -9.75
CA GLN A 88 8.85 -19.04 -9.04
C GLN A 88 9.08 -18.92 -7.51
N ALA A 89 9.54 -17.76 -7.05
CA ALA A 89 9.79 -17.48 -5.65
C ALA A 89 8.58 -16.86 -4.91
N VAL A 90 7.47 -16.54 -5.60
CA VAL A 90 6.24 -15.95 -5.04
C VAL A 90 4.97 -16.58 -5.59
#